data_AF-K8XD82-F1
#
_entry.id   AF-K8XD82-F1
#
_cell.length_a   1.000
_cell.length_b   1.000
_cell.length_c   1.000
_cell.angle_alpha   90.00
_cell.angle_beta   90.00
_cell.angle_gamma   90.00
#
_symmetry.space_group_name_H-M   'P 1'
#
loop_
_entity.id
_entity.type
_entity.pdbx_description
1 polymer ?
#
loop_
_entity_poly.entity_id
_entity_poly.type
_entity_poly.pdbx_seq_one_letter_code
_entity_poly.pdbx_strand_id
1 'polypeptide(L)'
;EDIHHAKALDARGIGYIDCGVSGGIWGLENGYALMVGGSEEHVDRAMPLFDALRPEGPRSEGFVHAGPIGAGHYSKMVHNGIEYGLMQAYAEGFELLEATELVENVPAVIEAWSRGTVVRSWLLDLLVRALKDDPELSGISGWTQDSGEGRWTVEEAIRNAVPVPVISAALFARFASRQETSPSMKAVSALRNQFGGHSTTSVDAALDQVKAAAR
;
A
#
# COMPACT_ATOMS: atom_id res chain seq x y z
N GLU A 1 -16.13 9.63 -9.71
CA GLU A 1 -17.14 8.84 -10.45
C GLU A 1 -18.47 8.74 -9.69
N ASP A 2 -18.42 8.54 -8.37
CA ASP A 2 -19.60 8.41 -7.50
C ASP A 2 -20.66 9.51 -7.70
N ILE A 3 -20.24 10.78 -7.78
CA ILE A 3 -21.14 11.92 -8.01
C ILE A 3 -21.88 11.80 -9.35
N HIS A 4 -21.22 11.27 -10.39
CA HIS A 4 -21.83 11.09 -11.70
C HIS A 4 -22.86 9.95 -11.68
N HIS A 5 -22.53 8.82 -11.04
CA HIS A 5 -23.45 7.70 -10.87
C HIS A 5 -24.67 8.09 -10.03
N ALA A 6 -24.45 8.80 -8.92
CA ALA A 6 -25.51 9.31 -8.07
C ALA A 6 -26.49 10.18 -8.85
N LYS A 7 -25.99 11.15 -9.64
CA LYS A 7 -26.83 12.02 -10.46
C LYS A 7 -27.65 11.25 -11.50
N ALA A 8 -27.07 10.22 -12.11
CA ALA A 8 -27.76 9.40 -13.10
C ALA A 8 -28.87 8.53 -12.50
N LEU A 9 -28.68 8.05 -11.28
CA LEU A 9 -29.65 7.22 -10.53
C LEU A 9 -30.76 8.06 -9.90
N ASP A 10 -30.42 9.26 -9.41
CA ASP A 10 -31.38 10.21 -8.84
C ASP A 10 -32.45 10.62 -9.87
N ALA A 11 -32.08 10.76 -11.15
CA ALA A 11 -33.02 11.00 -12.25
C ALA A 11 -34.08 9.88 -12.42
N ARG A 12 -33.89 8.73 -11.77
CA ARG A 12 -34.81 7.58 -11.74
C ARG A 12 -35.42 7.34 -10.35
N GLY A 13 -35.19 8.24 -9.40
CA GLY A 13 -35.63 8.10 -8.00
C GLY A 13 -34.90 6.98 -7.25
N ILE A 14 -33.68 6.63 -7.67
CA ILE A 14 -32.86 5.58 -7.03
C ILE A 14 -31.79 6.24 -6.18
N GLY A 15 -31.81 5.96 -4.87
CA GLY A 15 -30.79 6.41 -3.94
C GLY A 15 -29.42 5.78 -4.19
N TYR A 16 -28.36 6.53 -3.91
CA TYR A 16 -26.98 6.09 -4.09
C TYR A 16 -26.18 6.31 -2.81
N ILE A 17 -25.35 5.33 -2.47
CA ILE A 17 -24.32 5.37 -1.44
C ILE A 17 -23.06 4.73 -2.03
N ASP A 18 -21.90 5.26 -1.68
CA ASP A 18 -20.60 4.63 -1.92
C ASP A 18 -20.09 4.02 -0.61
N CYS A 19 -19.36 2.90 -0.71
CA CYS A 19 -18.84 2.22 0.47
C CYS A 19 -17.43 1.71 0.20
N GLY A 20 -16.46 2.36 0.83
CA GLY A 20 -15.10 1.86 0.92
C GLY A 20 -15.02 0.68 1.90
N VAL A 21 -14.61 -0.48 1.41
CA VAL A 21 -14.57 -1.74 2.19
C VAL A 21 -13.12 -2.20 2.37
N SER A 22 -12.65 -2.40 3.60
CA SER A 22 -11.31 -2.93 3.92
C SER A 22 -11.38 -4.22 4.74
N GLY A 23 -10.39 -5.11 4.59
CA GLY A 23 -10.33 -6.43 5.25
C GLY A 23 -9.85 -7.58 4.35
N GLY A 24 -9.91 -7.39 3.02
CA GLY A 24 -9.46 -8.40 2.05
C GLY A 24 -10.21 -9.73 2.19
N ILE A 25 -9.55 -10.84 1.83
CA ILE A 25 -10.13 -12.18 1.91
C ILE A 25 -10.49 -12.60 3.35
N TRP A 26 -9.86 -11.98 4.35
CA TRP A 26 -10.06 -12.27 5.77
C TRP A 26 -11.30 -11.59 6.35
N GLY A 27 -11.87 -10.61 5.64
CA GLY A 27 -13.07 -9.92 6.09
C GLY A 27 -14.31 -10.81 6.09
N LEU A 28 -14.29 -11.93 5.34
CA LEU A 28 -15.37 -12.92 5.42
C LEU A 28 -15.48 -13.55 6.81
N GLU A 29 -14.34 -13.77 7.47
CA GLU A 29 -14.28 -14.38 8.81
C GLU A 29 -14.30 -13.32 9.91
N ASN A 30 -13.62 -12.19 9.70
CA ASN A 30 -13.37 -11.19 10.75
C ASN A 30 -14.29 -9.95 10.65
N GLY A 31 -15.07 -9.83 9.57
CA GLY A 31 -15.81 -8.62 9.22
C GLY A 31 -14.96 -7.59 8.47
N TYR A 32 -15.64 -6.59 7.90
CA TYR A 32 -15.04 -5.56 7.07
C TYR A 32 -15.09 -4.18 7.71
N ALA A 33 -14.01 -3.39 7.60
CA ALA A 33 -14.09 -1.97 7.93
C ALA A 33 -14.83 -1.23 6.79
N LEU A 34 -15.91 -0.53 7.15
CA LEU A 34 -16.85 0.08 6.21
C LEU A 34 -16.84 1.61 6.35
N MET A 35 -16.47 2.30 5.28
CA MET A 35 -16.46 3.76 5.18
C MET A 35 -17.50 4.17 4.15
N VAL A 36 -18.62 4.74 4.59
CA VAL A 36 -19.78 4.98 3.72
C VAL A 36 -19.97 6.47 3.43
N GLY A 37 -20.19 6.81 2.17
CA GLY A 37 -20.61 8.13 1.72
C GLY A 37 -22.06 8.10 1.22
N GLY A 38 -22.82 9.15 1.51
CA GLY A 38 -24.24 9.20 1.14
C GLY A 38 -25.07 10.17 2.00
N SER A 39 -26.36 10.28 1.70
CA SER A 39 -27.30 10.96 2.60
C SER A 39 -27.56 10.09 3.84
N GLU A 40 -27.83 10.74 4.97
CA GLU A 40 -28.18 10.07 6.23
C GLU A 40 -29.36 9.10 6.04
N GLU A 41 -30.41 9.52 5.34
CA GLU A 41 -31.56 8.67 5.02
C GLU A 41 -31.19 7.35 4.31
N HIS A 42 -30.34 7.41 3.27
CA HIS A 42 -29.95 6.21 2.54
C HIS A 42 -29.01 5.32 3.35
N VAL A 43 -28.11 5.93 4.13
CA VAL A 43 -27.18 5.22 5.01
C VAL A 43 -27.97 4.49 6.11
N ASP A 44 -28.88 5.19 6.80
CA ASP A 44 -29.76 4.64 7.84
C ASP A 44 -30.57 3.44 7.32
N ARG A 45 -31.10 3.57 6.10
CA ARG A 45 -31.83 2.48 5.45
C ARG A 45 -30.95 1.26 5.18
N ALA A 46 -29.66 1.45 4.88
CA ALA A 46 -28.70 0.39 4.61
C ALA A 46 -28.00 -0.16 5.87
N MET A 47 -28.18 0.47 7.04
CA MET A 47 -27.51 0.08 8.28
C MET A 47 -27.61 -1.40 8.66
N PRO A 48 -28.75 -2.11 8.46
CA PRO A 48 -28.80 -3.54 8.75
C PRO A 48 -27.77 -4.38 7.95
N LEU A 49 -27.42 -3.94 6.73
CA LEU A 49 -26.39 -4.59 5.91
C LEU A 49 -25.00 -4.33 6.49
N PHE A 50 -24.72 -3.10 6.90
CA PHE A 50 -23.43 -2.72 7.46
C PHE A 50 -23.19 -3.36 8.82
N ASP A 51 -24.22 -3.44 9.67
CA ASP A 51 -24.14 -4.15 10.96
C ASP A 51 -23.89 -5.65 10.78
N ALA A 52 -24.37 -6.25 9.69
CA ALA A 52 -24.12 -7.65 9.37
C ALA A 52 -22.71 -7.92 8.82
N LEU A 53 -22.07 -6.93 8.18
CA LEU A 53 -20.79 -7.08 7.50
C LEU A 53 -19.58 -6.57 8.30
N ARG A 54 -19.78 -5.64 9.23
CA ARG A 54 -18.69 -5.09 10.05
C ARG A 54 -18.17 -6.11 11.07
N PRO A 55 -16.95 -5.94 11.60
CA PRO A 55 -16.44 -6.73 12.71
C PRO A 55 -17.35 -6.66 13.94
N GLU A 56 -17.27 -7.70 14.76
CA GLU A 56 -17.84 -7.69 16.11
C GLU A 56 -17.20 -6.58 16.96
N GLY A 57 -17.94 -6.11 17.97
CA GLY A 57 -17.51 -5.03 18.85
C GLY A 57 -18.22 -3.70 18.58
N PRO A 58 -17.69 -2.58 19.13
CA PRO A 58 -18.28 -1.26 18.96
C PRO A 58 -18.40 -0.85 17.50
N ARG A 59 -19.58 -0.38 17.09
CA ARG A 59 -19.83 -0.01 15.68
C ARG A 59 -18.82 1.00 15.15
N SER A 60 -18.41 1.96 15.98
CA SER A 60 -17.44 3.01 15.61
C SER A 60 -16.05 2.49 15.25
N GLU A 61 -15.72 1.24 15.57
CA GLU A 61 -14.43 0.61 15.23
C GLU A 61 -14.46 -0.12 13.87
N GLY A 62 -15.65 -0.39 13.33
CA GLY A 62 -15.85 -1.13 12.07
C GLY A 62 -16.70 -0.42 11.02
N PHE A 63 -17.36 0.68 11.38
CA PHE A 63 -18.24 1.43 10.48
C PHE A 63 -18.17 2.94 10.75
N VAL A 64 -18.17 3.73 9.68
CA VAL A 64 -18.34 5.18 9.72
C VAL A 64 -19.17 5.68 8.55
N HIS A 65 -20.08 6.61 8.81
CA HIS A 65 -20.64 7.49 7.78
C HIS A 65 -19.67 8.66 7.58
N ALA A 66 -18.84 8.56 6.55
CA ALA A 66 -17.72 9.47 6.31
C ALA A 66 -18.15 10.84 5.77
N GLY A 67 -19.37 10.95 5.24
CA GLY A 67 -19.92 12.21 4.73
C GLY A 67 -20.80 12.01 3.50
N PRO A 68 -20.84 13.01 2.58
CA PRO A 68 -21.66 12.92 1.38
C PRO A 68 -21.11 11.90 0.38
N ILE A 69 -21.81 11.74 -0.74
CA ILE A 69 -21.43 10.83 -1.83
C ILE A 69 -19.98 11.10 -2.29
N GLY A 70 -19.19 10.04 -2.37
CA GLY A 70 -17.76 10.01 -2.66
C GLY A 70 -16.87 9.97 -1.41
N ALA A 71 -17.38 10.34 -0.23
CA ALA A 71 -16.57 10.40 0.99
C ALA A 71 -16.10 9.02 1.47
N GLY A 72 -16.90 7.98 1.27
CA GLY A 72 -16.55 6.60 1.64
C GLY A 72 -15.40 6.06 0.81
N HIS A 73 -15.52 6.13 -0.52
CA HIS A 73 -14.44 5.75 -1.44
C HIS A 73 -13.18 6.61 -1.26
N TYR A 74 -13.32 7.92 -1.06
CA TYR A 74 -12.17 8.79 -0.79
C TYR A 74 -11.45 8.39 0.50
N SER A 75 -12.19 8.11 1.58
CA SER A 75 -11.62 7.64 2.85
C SER A 75 -10.85 6.32 2.66
N LYS A 76 -11.42 5.39 1.88
CA LYS A 76 -10.77 4.10 1.59
C LYS A 76 -9.52 4.25 0.71
N MET A 77 -9.54 5.20 -0.23
CA MET A 77 -8.37 5.52 -1.03
C MET A 77 -7.21 6.01 -0.14
N VAL A 78 -7.47 6.94 0.80
CA VAL A 78 -6.45 7.42 1.75
C VAL A 78 -5.94 6.27 2.64
N HIS A 79 -6.84 5.39 3.11
CA HIS A 79 -6.46 4.17 3.84
C HIS A 79 -5.44 3.33 3.04
N ASN A 80 -5.69 3.08 1.74
CA ASN A 80 -4.77 2.31 0.90
C ASN A 80 -3.43 3.03 0.70
N GLY A 81 -3.42 4.36 0.61
CA GLY A 81 -2.18 5.14 0.59
C GLY A 81 -1.33 4.94 1.85
N ILE A 82 -1.96 4.92 3.04
CA ILE A 82 -1.28 4.62 4.30
C ILE A 82 -0.72 3.18 4.29
N GLU A 83 -1.51 2.23 3.79
CA GLU A 83 -1.11 0.82 3.66
C GLU A 83 0.18 0.67 2.82
N TYR A 84 0.30 1.42 1.72
CA TYR A 84 1.52 1.43 0.90
C TYR A 84 2.74 1.88 1.69
N GLY A 85 2.60 2.96 2.47
CA GLY A 85 3.67 3.47 3.31
C GLY A 85 4.12 2.47 4.38
N LEU A 86 3.17 1.82 5.05
CA LEU A 86 3.47 0.82 6.08
C LEU A 86 4.17 -0.41 5.50
N MET A 87 3.66 -0.96 4.39
CA MET A 87 4.30 -2.09 3.72
C MET A 87 5.74 -1.75 3.29
N GLN A 88 5.94 -0.56 2.71
CA GLN A 88 7.27 -0.14 2.27
C GLN A 88 8.24 0.00 3.46
N ALA A 89 7.80 0.57 4.59
CA ALA A 89 8.64 0.71 5.78
C ALA A 89 9.07 -0.65 6.35
N TYR A 90 8.18 -1.65 6.37
CA TYR A 90 8.56 -3.00 6.76
C TYR A 90 9.54 -3.65 5.77
N ALA A 91 9.33 -3.46 4.47
CA ALA A 91 10.20 -4.03 3.43
C ALA A 91 11.63 -3.46 3.49
N GLU A 92 11.77 -2.13 3.65
CA GLU A 92 13.09 -1.49 3.82
C GLU A 92 13.79 -1.96 5.09
N GLY A 93 13.05 -2.15 6.18
CA GLY A 93 13.58 -2.72 7.42
C GLY A 93 14.03 -4.18 7.26
N PHE A 94 13.27 -5.00 6.55
CA PHE A 94 13.63 -6.38 6.22
C PHE A 94 14.92 -6.44 5.40
N GLU A 95 15.01 -5.69 4.30
CA GLU A 95 16.21 -5.65 3.44
C GLU A 95 17.44 -5.18 4.22
N LEU A 96 17.29 -4.19 5.11
CA LEU A 96 18.40 -3.72 5.94
C LEU A 96 18.89 -4.77 6.94
N LEU A 97 17.98 -5.58 7.50
CA LEU A 97 18.35 -6.68 8.39
C LEU A 97 19.09 -7.79 7.64
N GLU A 98 18.65 -8.13 6.43
CA GLU A 98 19.32 -9.11 5.56
C GLU A 98 20.72 -8.65 5.11
N ALA A 99 20.91 -7.34 4.92
CA ALA A 99 22.18 -6.79 4.43
C ALA A 99 23.33 -6.83 5.45
N THR A 100 23.09 -7.24 6.71
CA THR A 100 24.12 -7.27 7.76
C THR A 100 24.35 -8.68 8.29
N GLU A 101 25.62 -9.06 8.44
CA GLU A 101 26.01 -10.33 9.07
C GLU A 101 25.71 -10.38 10.58
N LEU A 102 25.37 -9.25 11.21
CA LEU A 102 25.09 -9.18 12.64
C LEU A 102 23.79 -9.90 13.03
N VAL A 103 22.82 -9.95 12.11
CA VAL A 103 21.50 -10.53 12.37
C VAL A 103 21.40 -11.88 11.68
N GLU A 104 21.67 -12.93 12.44
CA GLU A 104 21.71 -14.31 11.91
C GLU A 104 20.32 -14.91 11.65
N ASN A 105 19.24 -14.31 12.19
CA ASN A 105 17.88 -14.83 12.08
C ASN A 105 16.86 -13.71 11.92
N VAL A 106 16.81 -13.13 10.72
CA VAL A 106 15.88 -12.04 10.36
C VAL A 106 14.41 -12.44 10.53
N PRO A 107 13.94 -13.64 10.08
CA PRO A 107 12.54 -14.05 10.27
C PRO A 107 12.11 -14.05 11.74
N ALA A 108 12.95 -14.57 12.65
CA ALA A 108 12.64 -14.58 14.08
C ALA A 108 12.62 -13.18 14.70
N VAL A 109 13.48 -12.27 14.23
CA VAL A 109 13.46 -10.86 14.68
C VAL A 109 12.14 -10.19 14.27
N ILE A 110 11.69 -10.39 13.03
CA ILE A 110 10.43 -9.83 12.54
C ILE A 110 9.24 -10.46 13.29
N GLU A 111 9.25 -11.77 13.53
CA GLU A 111 8.21 -12.43 14.34
C GLU A 111 8.16 -11.88 15.78
N ALA A 112 9.32 -11.60 16.39
CA ALA A 112 9.37 -11.02 17.72
C ALA A 112 8.69 -9.64 17.79
N TRP A 113 8.58 -8.92 16.67
CA TRP A 113 7.89 -7.63 16.62
C TRP A 113 6.38 -7.73 16.75
N SER A 114 5.77 -8.88 16.44
CA SER A 114 4.31 -9.08 16.55
C SER A 114 3.79 -8.94 17.99
N ARG A 115 4.65 -9.00 19.02
CA ARG A 115 4.23 -8.86 20.43
C ARG A 115 5.09 -7.87 21.19
N GLY A 116 4.43 -6.99 21.95
CA GLY A 116 5.09 -6.05 22.86
C GLY A 116 5.79 -4.85 22.21
N THR A 117 6.02 -4.88 20.89
CA THR A 117 6.64 -3.74 20.18
C THR A 117 5.62 -2.71 19.71
N VAL A 118 6.10 -1.50 19.45
CA VAL A 118 5.29 -0.36 18.97
C VAL A 118 4.88 -0.53 17.51
N VAL A 119 5.69 -1.21 16.70
CA VAL A 119 5.47 -1.38 15.25
C VAL A 119 4.55 -2.57 14.92
N ARG A 120 3.93 -3.20 15.91
CA ARG A 120 3.01 -4.33 15.68
C ARG A 120 1.79 -3.90 14.87
N SER A 121 1.39 -4.73 13.90
CA SER A 121 0.19 -4.51 13.10
C SER A 121 -0.24 -5.82 12.42
N TRP A 122 -1.45 -5.85 11.87
CA TRP A 122 -1.89 -7.00 11.07
C TRP A 122 -1.05 -7.19 9.80
N LEU A 123 -0.57 -6.11 9.16
CA LEU A 123 0.34 -6.20 8.01
C LEU A 123 1.67 -6.88 8.39
N LEU A 124 2.20 -6.58 9.59
CA LEU A 124 3.37 -7.26 10.12
C LEU A 124 3.08 -8.76 10.30
N ASP A 125 1.93 -9.13 10.85
CA ASP A 125 1.56 -10.53 11.03
C ASP A 125 1.44 -11.29 9.69
N LEU A 126 1.01 -10.61 8.62
CA LEU A 126 1.01 -11.16 7.27
C LEU A 126 2.43 -11.37 6.72
N LEU A 127 3.35 -10.44 6.96
CA LEU A 127 4.76 -10.59 6.60
C LEU A 127 5.40 -11.77 7.36
N VAL A 128 5.15 -11.88 8.66
CA VAL A 128 5.60 -13.01 9.48
C VAL A 128 5.09 -14.34 8.92
N ARG A 129 3.82 -14.38 8.50
CA ARG A 129 3.25 -15.57 7.86
C ARG A 129 4.00 -15.92 6.57
N ALA A 130 4.27 -14.95 5.70
CA ALA A 130 5.00 -15.18 4.47
C ALA A 130 6.43 -15.71 4.74
N LEU A 131 7.13 -15.14 5.72
CA LEU A 131 8.49 -15.57 6.11
C LEU A 131 8.52 -16.94 6.80
N LYS A 132 7.42 -17.39 7.40
CA LYS A 132 7.31 -18.78 7.90
C LYS A 132 7.17 -19.79 6.78
N ASP A 133 6.49 -19.41 5.70
CA ASP A 133 6.30 -20.26 4.53
C ASP A 133 7.56 -20.30 3.66
N ASP A 134 8.23 -19.15 3.48
CA ASP A 134 9.48 -19.00 2.72
C ASP A 134 10.38 -17.92 3.38
N PRO A 135 11.36 -18.33 4.22
CA PRO A 135 12.21 -17.41 4.98
C PRO A 135 12.99 -16.40 4.14
N GLU A 136 13.33 -16.76 2.90
CA GLU A 136 14.10 -15.92 1.98
C GLU A 136 13.20 -15.23 0.94
N LEU A 137 11.88 -15.50 0.95
CA LEU A 137 10.93 -15.08 -0.08
C LEU A 137 11.40 -15.45 -1.51
N SER A 138 12.18 -16.53 -1.62
CA SER A 138 12.83 -17.01 -2.85
C SER A 138 11.87 -17.29 -4.01
N GLY A 139 10.62 -17.63 -3.71
CA GLY A 139 9.56 -17.84 -4.71
C GLY A 139 8.91 -16.56 -5.26
N ILE A 140 9.24 -15.39 -4.73
CA ILE A 140 8.56 -14.13 -5.02
C ILE A 140 9.48 -13.19 -5.80
N SER A 141 9.03 -12.70 -6.96
CA SER A 141 9.77 -11.67 -7.70
C SER A 141 9.68 -10.31 -7.00
N GLY A 142 10.74 -9.50 -7.06
CA GLY A 142 10.71 -8.11 -6.58
C GLY A 142 9.79 -7.16 -7.35
N TRP A 143 9.14 -7.62 -8.43
CA TRP A 143 8.19 -6.83 -9.20
C TRP A 143 6.88 -6.65 -8.43
N THR A 144 6.44 -5.39 -8.24
CA THR A 144 5.28 -5.08 -7.39
C THR A 144 4.22 -4.27 -8.14
N GLN A 145 2.99 -4.78 -8.25
CA GLN A 145 1.85 -4.03 -8.80
C GLN A 145 1.39 -2.90 -7.89
N ASP A 146 0.69 -1.95 -8.49
CA ASP A 146 -0.16 -1.01 -7.79
C ASP A 146 -1.56 -1.17 -8.38
N SER A 147 -2.56 -1.31 -7.51
CA SER A 147 -3.97 -1.46 -7.89
C SER A 147 -4.62 -0.13 -8.30
N GLY A 148 -3.85 0.97 -8.26
CA GLY A 148 -4.27 2.31 -8.67
C GLY A 148 -4.58 3.26 -7.51
N GLU A 149 -5.00 2.77 -6.35
CA GLU A 149 -5.43 3.63 -5.23
C GLU A 149 -4.26 4.43 -4.63
N GLY A 150 -3.05 3.87 -4.65
CA GLY A 150 -1.84 4.62 -4.27
C GLY A 150 -1.57 5.79 -5.21
N ARG A 151 -1.82 5.64 -6.52
CA ARG A 151 -1.72 6.75 -7.49
C ARG A 151 -2.76 7.81 -7.21
N TRP A 152 -4.01 7.38 -7.04
CA TRP A 152 -5.11 8.29 -6.74
C TRP A 152 -4.83 9.09 -5.46
N THR A 153 -4.27 8.46 -4.42
CA THR A 153 -3.87 9.16 -3.19
C THR A 153 -2.85 10.27 -3.45
N VAL A 154 -1.80 9.99 -4.22
CA VAL A 154 -0.78 10.99 -4.54
C VAL A 154 -1.34 12.10 -5.44
N GLU A 155 -2.21 11.76 -6.40
CA GLU A 155 -2.88 12.75 -7.24
C GLU A 155 -3.78 13.69 -6.43
N GLU A 156 -4.57 13.16 -5.48
CA GLU A 156 -5.39 13.98 -4.58
C GLU A 156 -4.54 14.83 -3.63
N ALA A 157 -3.43 14.28 -3.14
CA ALA A 157 -2.50 15.05 -2.32
C ALA A 157 -1.94 16.26 -3.09
N ILE A 158 -1.59 16.08 -4.37
CA ILE A 158 -1.15 17.18 -5.24
C ILE A 158 -2.28 18.19 -5.47
N ARG A 159 -3.50 17.72 -5.80
CA ARG A 159 -4.67 18.60 -6.01
C ARG A 159 -4.98 19.48 -4.80
N ASN A 160 -4.80 18.93 -3.60
CA ASN A 160 -5.06 19.62 -2.34
C ASN A 160 -3.82 20.33 -1.76
N ALA A 161 -2.67 20.27 -2.44
CA ALA A 161 -1.38 20.77 -1.94
C ALA A 161 -0.99 20.22 -0.55
N VAL A 162 -1.28 18.94 -0.29
CA VAL A 162 -0.95 18.25 0.97
C VAL A 162 0.32 17.40 0.79
N PRO A 163 1.36 17.58 1.63
CA PRO A 163 2.58 16.79 1.53
C PRO A 163 2.37 15.35 2.02
N VAL A 164 2.66 14.36 1.17
CA VAL A 164 2.56 12.92 1.49
C VAL A 164 3.86 12.15 1.17
N PRO A 165 5.03 12.58 1.70
CA PRO A 165 6.33 12.07 1.28
C PRO A 165 6.46 10.55 1.39
N VAL A 166 5.98 9.96 2.50
CA VAL A 166 6.02 8.51 2.73
C VAL A 166 5.23 7.74 1.67
N ILE A 167 3.98 8.15 1.41
CA ILE A 167 3.10 7.49 0.43
C ILE A 167 3.66 7.64 -0.98
N SER A 168 4.18 8.83 -1.33
CA SER A 168 4.79 9.06 -2.64
C SER A 168 6.06 8.23 -2.86
N ALA A 169 6.90 8.08 -1.84
CA ALA A 169 8.11 7.27 -1.92
C ALA A 169 7.75 5.78 -2.09
N ALA A 170 6.78 5.28 -1.32
CA ALA A 170 6.29 3.91 -1.45
C ALA A 170 5.69 3.62 -2.84
N LEU A 171 4.95 4.57 -3.42
CA LEU A 171 4.44 4.45 -4.79
C LEU A 171 5.59 4.40 -5.81
N PHE A 172 6.58 5.29 -5.69
CA PHE A 172 7.71 5.32 -6.62
C PHE A 172 8.65 4.12 -6.48
N ALA A 173 8.79 3.54 -5.30
CA ALA A 173 9.51 2.28 -5.09
C ALA A 173 8.90 1.16 -5.94
N ARG A 174 7.56 1.06 -5.99
CA ARG A 174 6.86 0.11 -6.88
C ARG A 174 7.06 0.42 -8.35
N PHE A 175 7.20 1.68 -8.75
CA PHE A 175 7.50 2.00 -10.16
C PHE A 175 8.94 1.63 -10.52
N ALA A 176 9.88 1.84 -9.59
CA ALA A 176 11.26 1.46 -9.77
C ALA A 176 11.42 -0.06 -9.89
N SER A 177 10.67 -0.85 -9.09
CA SER A 177 10.76 -2.31 -9.11
C SER A 177 10.29 -2.97 -10.41
N ARG A 178 9.66 -2.21 -11.31
CA ARG A 178 9.21 -2.68 -12.63
C ARG A 178 10.20 -2.37 -13.74
N GLN A 179 11.27 -1.65 -13.44
CA GLN A 179 12.28 -1.27 -14.42
C GLN A 179 13.41 -2.28 -14.41
N GLU A 180 13.68 -2.92 -15.54
CA GLU A 180 14.90 -3.73 -15.70
C GLU A 180 16.17 -2.87 -15.61
N THR A 181 16.11 -1.64 -16.13
CA THR A 181 17.19 -0.65 -16.00
C THR A 181 16.60 0.74 -15.74
N SER A 182 17.31 1.58 -14.99
CA SER A 182 16.87 2.95 -14.69
C SER A 182 17.40 3.97 -15.71
N PRO A 183 16.56 4.57 -16.58
CA PRO A 183 17.00 5.62 -17.50
C PRO A 183 17.47 6.88 -16.78
N SER A 184 16.86 7.22 -15.64
CA SER A 184 17.28 8.36 -14.82
C SER A 184 18.70 8.16 -14.28
N MET A 185 19.02 6.97 -13.77
CA MET A 185 20.38 6.68 -13.29
C MET A 185 21.39 6.60 -14.44
N LYS A 186 21.00 6.14 -15.64
CA LYS A 186 21.85 6.24 -16.84
C LYS A 186 22.18 7.69 -17.17
N ALA A 187 21.20 8.60 -17.14
CA ALA A 187 21.42 10.02 -17.37
C ALA A 187 22.33 10.63 -16.28
N VAL A 188 22.14 10.28 -15.01
CA VAL A 188 23.02 10.71 -13.90
C VAL A 188 24.46 10.24 -14.13
N SER A 189 24.67 8.96 -14.47
CA SER A 189 26.00 8.42 -14.76
C SER A 189 26.66 9.11 -15.96
N ALA A 190 25.89 9.38 -17.03
CA ALA A 190 26.38 10.12 -18.18
C ALA A 190 26.79 11.55 -17.82
N LEU A 191 25.96 12.28 -17.06
CA LEU A 191 26.29 13.63 -16.60
C LEU A 191 27.58 13.62 -15.77
N ARG A 192 27.70 12.72 -14.78
CA ARG A 192 28.91 12.57 -13.94
C ARG A 192 30.16 12.28 -14.77
N ASN A 193 30.03 11.50 -15.83
CA ASN A 193 31.11 11.28 -16.78
C ASN A 193 31.46 12.56 -17.56
N GLN A 194 30.47 13.25 -18.12
CA GLN A 194 30.69 14.41 -18.98
C GLN A 194 31.30 15.62 -18.23
N PHE A 195 30.81 15.95 -17.03
CA PHE A 195 31.34 17.10 -16.29
C PHE A 195 32.54 16.75 -15.40
N GLY A 196 32.60 15.53 -14.87
CA GLY A 196 33.53 15.14 -13.81
C GLY A 196 34.53 14.04 -14.20
N GLY A 197 34.42 13.47 -15.40
CA GLY A 197 35.29 12.38 -15.85
C GLY A 197 35.09 11.05 -15.13
N HIS A 198 34.00 10.88 -14.36
CA HIS A 198 33.73 9.61 -13.66
C HIS A 198 33.54 8.46 -14.65
N SER A 199 34.08 7.27 -14.33
CA SER A 199 33.90 6.06 -15.14
C SER A 199 32.45 5.59 -15.15
N THR A 200 31.97 5.12 -16.29
CA THR A 200 30.67 4.46 -16.45
C THR A 200 30.85 2.97 -16.65
N THR A 201 29.97 2.16 -16.05
CA THR A 201 29.93 0.70 -16.26
C THR A 201 29.01 0.37 -17.45
N SER A 202 29.41 -0.54 -18.33
CA SER A 202 28.53 -1.05 -19.40
C SER A 202 27.41 -1.93 -18.83
N VAL A 203 26.33 -2.12 -19.59
CA VAL A 203 25.20 -2.96 -19.16
C VAL A 203 25.67 -4.38 -18.83
N ASP A 204 26.50 -4.97 -19.69
CA ASP A 204 27.00 -6.34 -19.50
C ASP A 204 27.89 -6.46 -18.25
N ALA A 205 28.80 -5.50 -18.03
CA ALA A 205 29.67 -5.51 -16.85
C ALA A 205 28.89 -5.27 -15.55
N ALA A 206 27.82 -4.49 -15.58
CA ALA A 206 26.96 -4.27 -14.42
C ALA A 206 26.17 -5.54 -14.04
N LEU A 207 25.66 -6.27 -15.04
CA LEU A 207 24.98 -7.55 -14.82
C LEU A 207 25.91 -8.61 -14.23
N ASP A 208 27.18 -8.65 -14.68
CA ASP A 208 28.18 -9.56 -14.13
C ASP A 208 28.55 -9.20 -12.68
N GLN A 209 28.63 -7.90 -12.35
CA GLN A 209 28.86 -7.45 -10.98
C GLN A 209 27.72 -7.81 -10.02
N VAL A 210 26.46 -7.64 -10.45
CA VAL A 210 25.29 -8.02 -9.63
C VAL A 210 25.26 -9.53 -9.38
N LYS A 211 25.56 -10.35 -10.41
CA LYS A 211 25.64 -11.81 -10.26
C LYS A 211 26.79 -12.26 -9.37
N ALA A 212 27.90 -11.52 -9.36
CA ALA A 212 29.04 -11.81 -8.50
C ALA A 212 28.78 -11.43 -7.03
N ALA A 213 27.97 -10.39 -6.77
CA ALA A 213 27.58 -9.97 -5.44
C ALA A 213 26.46 -10.82 -4.81
N ALA A 214 25.69 -11.55 -5.62
CA ALA A 214 24.64 -12.47 -5.19
C ALA A 214 25.14 -13.92 -4.92
N ARG A 215 26.46 -14.13 -4.86
CA ARG A 215 27.12 -15.40 -4.53
C ARG A 215 27.91 -15.25 -3.24
#